data_AF-A0A5A7WSN6-F1
#
_entry.id   AF-A0A5A7WSN6-F1
#
_cell.length_a   1.000
_cell.length_b   1.000
_cell.length_c   1.000
_cell.angle_alpha   90.00
_cell.angle_beta   90.00
_cell.angle_gamma   90.00
#
_symmetry.space_group_name_H-M   'P 1'
#
loop_
_entity.id
_entity.type
_entity.pdbx_description
1 polymer ?
#
loop_
_entity_poly.entity_id
_entity_poly.type
_entity_poly.pdbx_seq_one_letter_code
_entity_poly.pdbx_strand_id
1 'polypeptide(L)'
;MKRPALYRTRITHLRRAPVHHYFEQRGYSWYVDLDHLPQLPRWLRPFAKFEARDHLSTPPAAGVADTLRNRVDAFLAAHDIDLRGGTITALLQARVLGYVFNPISIYWCHDAHGMMQHVVAEVHNTYGGRHAYLLPPTGDAPAAVKKKLYVSPFNDVDGYYLVRAPLPEDTADVTISLHRDNKPAFVATLHGDRLKAGIAQILRLQLTAPLAPLVGALWIRVHGITLWLRRVPVVPRVPQTPVAENERVDQL
;
A
#
# COMPACT_ATOMS: atom_id res chain seq x y z
N MET A 1 18.31 -6.71 -13.46
CA MET A 1 17.68 -7.10 -12.18
C MET A 1 17.92 -6.03 -11.12
N LYS A 2 16.85 -5.49 -10.53
CA LYS A 2 16.99 -4.56 -9.40
C LYS A 2 17.24 -5.35 -8.12
N ARG A 3 18.27 -4.97 -7.36
CA ARG A 3 18.57 -5.62 -6.07
C ARG A 3 17.50 -5.24 -5.04
N PRO A 4 17.05 -6.19 -4.20
CA PRO A 4 16.14 -5.88 -3.13
C PRO A 4 16.73 -4.80 -2.23
N ALA A 5 15.88 -3.89 -1.77
CA ALA A 5 16.26 -2.80 -0.90
C ALA A 5 15.27 -2.66 0.25
N LEU A 6 15.74 -2.07 1.33
CA LEU A 6 14.91 -1.67 2.46
C LEU A 6 14.81 -0.16 2.44
N TYR A 7 13.64 0.40 2.66
CA TYR A 7 13.47 1.82 2.89
C TYR A 7 13.12 2.02 4.35
N ARG A 8 13.85 2.88 5.06
CA ARG A 8 13.45 3.30 6.41
C ARG A 8 12.39 4.37 6.28
N THR A 9 11.13 3.98 6.42
CA THR A 9 9.98 4.82 6.06
C THR A 9 9.48 5.65 7.25
N ARG A 10 9.02 6.86 6.93
CA ARG A 10 8.26 7.76 7.78
C ARG A 10 6.95 8.03 7.04
N ILE A 11 5.84 7.61 7.65
CA ILE A 11 4.49 7.84 7.15
C ILE A 11 3.88 8.96 8.00
N THR A 12 3.50 10.04 7.35
CA THR A 12 2.87 11.20 7.98
C THR A 12 1.46 11.35 7.46
N HIS A 13 0.51 11.52 8.37
CA HIS A 13 -0.88 11.80 8.09
C HIS A 13 -1.21 13.20 8.62
N LEU A 14 -1.55 14.10 7.69
CA LEU A 14 -2.04 15.44 7.99
C LEU A 14 -3.50 15.52 7.59
N ARG A 15 -4.39 15.52 8.58
CA ARG A 15 -5.81 15.84 8.37
C ARG A 15 -6.02 17.31 8.63
N ARG A 16 -6.58 18.05 7.67
CA ARG A 16 -6.85 19.49 7.77
C ARG A 16 -8.32 19.79 8.11
N ALA A 17 -9.24 18.88 7.77
CA ALA A 17 -10.67 19.04 8.05
C ALA A 17 -11.31 17.71 8.54
N PRO A 18 -12.28 17.74 9.47
CA PRO A 18 -12.81 18.90 10.21
C PRO A 18 -11.97 19.33 11.43
N VAL A 19 -10.97 18.53 11.84
CA VAL A 19 -10.05 18.83 12.93
C VAL A 19 -8.62 18.61 12.45
N HIS A 20 -7.72 19.54 12.79
CA HIS A 20 -6.31 19.42 12.49
C HIS A 20 -5.71 18.29 13.32
N HIS A 21 -5.26 17.23 12.65
CA HIS A 21 -4.62 16.09 13.31
C HIS A 21 -3.37 15.70 12.52
N TYR A 22 -2.24 15.70 13.23
CA TYR A 22 -0.95 15.25 12.73
C TYR A 22 -0.60 13.92 13.37
N PHE A 23 -0.20 12.95 12.56
CA PHE A 23 0.28 11.68 13.03
C PHE A 23 1.46 11.21 12.21
N GLU A 24 2.56 10.83 12.86
CA GLU A 24 3.75 10.29 12.22
C GLU A 24 4.02 8.88 12.75
N GLN A 25 4.31 7.96 11.84
CA GLN A 25 4.80 6.62 12.15
C GLN A 25 6.09 6.34 11.43
N ARG A 26 7.04 5.78 12.15
CA ARG A 26 8.31 5.29 11.57
C ARG A 26 8.24 3.79 11.42
N GLY A 27 8.80 3.29 10.33
CA GLY A 27 8.84 1.88 10.03
C GLY A 27 9.89 1.57 8.98
N TYR A 28 9.68 0.47 8.28
CA TYR A 28 10.45 0.14 7.10
C TYR A 28 9.56 -0.53 6.06
N SER A 29 9.97 -0.45 4.81
CA SER A 29 9.30 -1.09 3.68
C SER A 29 10.33 -1.78 2.80
N TRP A 30 9.93 -2.90 2.21
CA TRP A 30 10.74 -3.66 1.28
C TRP A 30 10.45 -3.19 -0.13
N TYR A 31 11.52 -2.89 -0.87
CA TYR A 31 11.47 -2.71 -2.32
C TYR A 31 12.00 -3.97 -2.99
N VAL A 32 11.14 -4.66 -3.71
CA VAL A 32 11.39 -5.99 -4.27
C VAL A 32 10.92 -6.09 -5.70
N ASP A 33 11.57 -6.95 -6.46
CA ASP A 33 11.08 -7.44 -7.75
C ASP A 33 10.15 -8.63 -7.45
N LEU A 34 8.91 -8.62 -7.96
CA LEU A 34 7.92 -9.66 -7.68
C LEU A 34 8.28 -11.00 -8.34
N ASP A 35 9.07 -10.99 -9.41
CA ASP A 35 9.58 -12.21 -10.05
C ASP A 35 10.76 -12.80 -9.26
N HIS A 36 11.44 -11.96 -8.47
CA HIS A 36 12.66 -12.31 -7.74
C HIS A 36 12.60 -11.89 -6.27
N LEU A 37 11.58 -12.38 -5.57
CA LEU A 37 11.41 -12.10 -4.14
C LEU A 37 12.62 -12.58 -3.32
N PRO A 38 13.08 -11.81 -2.32
CA PRO A 38 14.27 -12.15 -1.56
C PRO A 38 14.04 -13.41 -0.72
N GLN A 39 14.95 -14.38 -0.84
CA GLN A 39 14.92 -15.62 -0.08
C GLN A 39 15.84 -15.52 1.14
N LEU A 40 15.26 -15.51 2.34
CA LEU A 40 16.01 -15.47 3.59
C LEU A 40 16.40 -16.87 4.07
N PRO A 41 17.55 -17.01 4.78
CA PRO A 41 17.91 -18.23 5.51
C PRO A 41 16.77 -18.72 6.40
N ARG A 42 16.62 -20.03 6.59
CA ARG A 42 15.48 -20.64 7.32
C ARG A 42 15.18 -19.99 8.68
N TRP A 43 16.21 -19.64 9.44
CA TRP A 43 16.09 -18.99 10.76
C TRP A 43 15.67 -17.51 10.68
N LEU A 44 15.86 -16.85 9.52
CA LEU A 44 15.40 -15.47 9.26
C LEU A 44 14.03 -15.39 8.56
N ARG A 45 13.54 -16.48 7.97
CA ARG A 45 12.25 -16.50 7.26
C ARG A 45 11.07 -15.98 8.09
N PRO A 46 10.97 -16.21 9.42
CA PRO A 46 9.90 -15.63 10.20
C PRO A 46 9.90 -14.09 10.22
N PHE A 47 11.02 -13.43 9.92
CA PHE A 47 11.18 -11.98 10.02
C PHE A 47 11.00 -11.22 8.71
N ALA A 48 10.91 -11.92 7.58
CA ALA A 48 10.39 -11.34 6.34
C ALA A 48 9.78 -12.43 5.48
N LYS A 49 8.45 -12.44 5.40
CA LYS A 49 7.69 -13.31 4.50
C LYS A 49 6.74 -12.47 3.65
N PHE A 50 6.74 -12.75 2.36
CA PHE A 50 5.85 -12.14 1.38
C PHE A 50 4.80 -13.17 0.99
N GLU A 51 3.54 -12.90 1.25
CA GLU A 51 2.45 -13.83 0.97
C GLU A 51 1.42 -13.14 0.08
N ALA A 52 1.02 -13.81 -1.00
CA ALA A 52 0.04 -13.27 -1.95
C ALA A 52 -1.29 -12.93 -1.25
N ARG A 53 -1.77 -13.76 -0.32
CA ARG A 53 -3.01 -13.53 0.45
C ARG A 53 -3.10 -12.20 1.19
N ASP A 54 -1.95 -11.59 1.49
CA ASP A 54 -1.86 -10.31 2.20
C ASP A 54 -2.11 -9.12 1.28
N HIS A 55 -2.22 -9.35 -0.03
CA HIS A 55 -2.29 -8.32 -1.04
C HIS A 55 -3.34 -8.68 -2.09
N LEU A 56 -4.06 -7.68 -2.58
CA LEU A 56 -5.09 -7.75 -3.63
C LEU A 56 -6.17 -8.79 -3.34
N SER A 57 -7.41 -8.36 -3.13
CA SER A 57 -8.51 -9.29 -2.77
C SER A 57 -8.78 -10.36 -3.83
N THR A 58 -8.51 -10.05 -5.10
CA THR A 58 -8.82 -10.94 -6.24
C THR A 58 -7.76 -12.03 -6.36
N PRO A 59 -8.13 -13.31 -6.19
CA PRO A 59 -7.22 -14.41 -6.48
C PRO A 59 -6.99 -14.51 -8.01
N PRO A 60 -5.88 -15.11 -8.45
CA PRO A 60 -5.66 -15.40 -9.86
C PRO A 60 -6.65 -16.47 -10.35
N ALA A 61 -6.71 -16.64 -11.68
CA ALA A 61 -7.58 -17.63 -12.32
C ALA A 61 -7.32 -19.06 -11.81
N ALA A 62 -8.35 -19.93 -11.89
CA ALA A 62 -8.24 -21.31 -11.49
C ALA A 62 -7.09 -22.02 -12.23
N GLY A 63 -6.25 -22.75 -11.50
CA GLY A 63 -5.06 -23.43 -12.05
C GLY A 63 -3.80 -22.58 -12.09
N VAL A 64 -3.87 -21.29 -11.77
CA VAL A 64 -2.70 -20.41 -11.65
C VAL A 64 -2.21 -20.37 -10.21
N ALA A 65 -0.88 -20.44 -10.01
CA ALA A 65 -0.28 -20.36 -8.68
C ALA A 65 -0.59 -19.01 -8.00
N ASP A 66 -0.93 -19.04 -6.71
CA ASP A 66 -1.25 -17.83 -5.95
C ASP A 66 0.03 -17.08 -5.49
N THR A 67 0.63 -16.35 -6.43
CA THR A 67 1.82 -15.52 -6.20
C THR A 67 1.45 -14.04 -6.17
N LEU A 68 2.29 -13.20 -5.54
CA LEU A 68 2.08 -11.74 -5.57
C LEU A 68 2.06 -11.21 -6.99
N ARG A 69 2.96 -11.72 -7.84
CA ARG A 69 3.03 -11.40 -9.27
C ARG A 69 1.68 -11.67 -9.95
N ASN A 70 1.18 -12.91 -9.84
CA ASN A 70 -0.05 -13.32 -10.49
C ASN A 70 -1.28 -12.57 -9.98
N ARG A 71 -1.30 -12.14 -8.72
CA ARG A 71 -2.37 -11.27 -8.21
C ARG A 71 -2.35 -9.88 -8.82
N VAL A 72 -1.16 -9.28 -9.00
CA VAL A 72 -1.04 -7.98 -9.68
C VAL A 72 -1.42 -8.13 -11.14
N ASP A 73 -0.95 -9.18 -11.83
CA ASP A 73 -1.33 -9.44 -13.22
C ASP A 73 -2.85 -9.66 -13.36
N ALA A 74 -3.50 -10.39 -12.43
CA ALA A 74 -4.94 -10.55 -12.43
C ALA A 74 -5.70 -9.22 -12.21
N PHE A 75 -5.17 -8.35 -11.34
CA PHE A 75 -5.72 -7.01 -11.15
C PHE A 75 -5.59 -6.14 -12.41
N LEU A 76 -4.44 -6.18 -13.09
CA LEU A 76 -4.21 -5.45 -14.34
C LEU A 76 -5.09 -5.99 -15.48
N ALA A 77 -5.20 -7.32 -15.60
CA ALA A 77 -6.05 -7.96 -16.60
C ALA A 77 -7.53 -7.61 -16.43
N ALA A 78 -8.00 -7.44 -15.19
CA ALA A 78 -9.36 -6.96 -14.92
C ALA A 78 -9.62 -5.53 -15.43
N HIS A 79 -8.56 -4.75 -15.69
CA HIS A 79 -8.62 -3.41 -16.29
C HIS A 79 -8.14 -3.42 -17.76
N ASP A 80 -8.16 -4.58 -18.43
CA ASP A 80 -7.73 -4.76 -19.82
C ASP A 80 -6.24 -4.38 -20.08
N ILE A 81 -5.38 -4.52 -19.07
CA ILE A 81 -3.95 -4.23 -19.18
C ILE A 81 -3.12 -5.52 -19.14
N ASP A 82 -2.28 -5.69 -20.16
CA ASP A 82 -1.27 -6.75 -20.25
C ASP A 82 0.13 -6.12 -20.36
N LEU A 83 1.02 -6.50 -19.44
CA LEU A 83 2.42 -6.05 -19.40
C LEU A 83 3.32 -6.78 -20.41
N ARG A 84 2.82 -7.80 -21.10
CA ARG A 84 3.53 -8.59 -22.13
C ARG A 84 4.86 -9.17 -21.63
N GLY A 85 4.88 -9.66 -20.39
CA GLY A 85 6.09 -10.21 -19.75
C GLY A 85 7.00 -9.17 -19.12
N GLY A 86 6.55 -7.92 -18.98
CA GLY A 86 7.28 -6.89 -18.27
C GLY A 86 7.43 -7.15 -16.77
N THR A 87 8.32 -6.39 -16.13
CA THR A 87 8.68 -6.58 -14.71
C THR A 87 7.76 -5.80 -13.77
N ILE A 88 7.47 -6.35 -12.60
CA ILE A 88 6.74 -5.64 -11.54
C ILE A 88 7.63 -5.47 -10.33
N THR A 89 7.85 -4.21 -9.93
CA THR A 89 8.55 -3.88 -8.68
C THR A 89 7.57 -3.37 -7.65
N ALA A 90 7.80 -3.67 -6.38
CA ALA A 90 6.86 -3.36 -5.32
C ALA A 90 7.53 -2.75 -4.10
N LEU A 91 6.91 -1.74 -3.50
CA LEU A 91 7.21 -1.22 -2.17
C LEU A 91 6.10 -1.67 -1.23
N LEU A 92 6.41 -2.55 -0.29
CA LEU A 92 5.43 -3.17 0.59
C LEU A 92 6.04 -3.58 1.93
N GLN A 93 5.21 -3.92 2.91
CA GLN A 93 5.68 -4.50 4.17
C GLN A 93 5.75 -6.03 4.10
N ALA A 94 6.80 -6.59 4.67
CA ALA A 94 6.91 -8.04 4.85
C ALA A 94 6.29 -8.46 6.18
N ARG A 95 5.77 -9.68 6.25
CA ARG A 95 5.31 -10.28 7.50
C ARG A 95 6.48 -10.56 8.43
N VAL A 96 6.33 -10.18 9.69
CA VAL A 96 7.27 -10.43 10.79
C VAL A 96 6.55 -11.23 11.87
N LEU A 97 7.11 -12.39 12.24
CA LEU A 97 6.58 -13.31 13.26
C LEU A 97 5.09 -13.62 13.08
N GLY A 98 4.66 -13.81 11.84
CA GLY A 98 3.26 -14.14 11.55
C GLY A 98 2.32 -12.93 11.51
N TYR A 99 2.80 -11.69 11.61
CA TYR A 99 1.97 -10.48 11.54
C TYR A 99 2.46 -9.50 10.48
N VAL A 100 1.54 -8.83 9.78
CA VAL A 100 1.83 -7.76 8.83
C VAL A 100 0.83 -6.63 9.05
N PHE A 101 1.35 -5.40 9.13
CA PHE A 101 0.54 -4.19 9.11
C PHE A 101 0.95 -3.39 7.89
N ASN A 102 0.15 -3.45 6.83
CA ASN A 102 0.54 -2.88 5.56
C ASN A 102 -0.36 -1.69 5.20
N PRO A 103 -0.07 -0.46 5.66
CA PRO A 103 -0.97 0.67 5.41
C PRO A 103 -1.09 0.99 3.92
N ILE A 104 -0.02 0.75 3.15
CA ILE A 104 0.01 0.92 1.70
C ILE A 104 1.05 0.02 1.04
N SER A 105 0.65 -0.63 -0.05
CA SER A 105 1.54 -1.29 -1.02
C SER A 105 1.53 -0.51 -2.32
N ILE A 106 2.68 -0.37 -2.97
CA ILE A 106 2.77 0.28 -4.29
C ILE A 106 3.48 -0.66 -5.24
N TYR A 107 2.93 -0.84 -6.43
CA TYR A 107 3.47 -1.69 -7.48
C TYR A 107 3.73 -0.84 -8.72
N TRP A 108 4.98 -0.75 -9.16
CA TRP A 108 5.35 -0.15 -10.43
C TRP A 108 5.40 -1.26 -11.48
N CYS A 109 4.53 -1.13 -12.47
CA CYS A 109 4.33 -2.12 -13.52
C CYS A 109 5.03 -1.62 -14.79
N HIS A 110 6.02 -2.39 -15.25
CA HIS A 110 6.81 -2.09 -16.43
C HIS A 110 6.40 -3.02 -17.57
N ASP A 111 6.57 -2.57 -18.82
CA ASP A 111 6.48 -3.44 -19.99
C ASP A 111 7.76 -4.26 -20.22
N ALA A 112 7.76 -5.06 -21.29
CA ALA A 112 8.92 -5.85 -21.73
C ALA A 112 10.16 -5.01 -22.09
N HIS A 113 9.99 -3.72 -22.38
CA HIS A 113 11.07 -2.78 -22.67
C HIS A 113 11.58 -2.05 -21.41
N GLY A 114 10.98 -2.31 -20.24
CA GLY A 114 11.33 -1.69 -18.97
C GLY A 114 10.68 -0.32 -18.74
N MET A 115 9.84 0.15 -19.65
CA MET A 115 9.12 1.41 -19.51
C MET A 115 7.96 1.24 -18.53
N MET A 116 7.81 2.18 -17.59
CA MET A 116 6.71 2.16 -16.64
C MET A 116 5.39 2.43 -17.36
N GLN A 117 4.48 1.46 -17.32
CA GLN A 117 3.17 1.56 -17.95
C GLN A 117 2.10 1.99 -16.94
N HIS A 118 2.15 1.48 -15.72
CA HIS A 118 1.13 1.76 -14.69
C HIS A 118 1.73 1.70 -13.29
N VAL A 119 1.06 2.35 -12.34
CA VAL A 119 1.32 2.18 -10.91
C VAL A 119 0.05 1.69 -10.23
N VAL A 120 0.15 0.65 -9.40
CA VAL A 120 -0.97 0.17 -8.58
C VAL A 120 -0.70 0.54 -7.15
N ALA A 121 -1.58 1.33 -6.53
CA ALA A 121 -1.52 1.70 -5.12
C ALA A 121 -2.60 0.96 -4.34
N GLU A 122 -2.19 -0.03 -3.56
CA GLU A 122 -3.07 -0.78 -2.68
C GLU A 122 -3.08 -0.17 -1.28
N VAL A 123 -4.24 0.31 -0.84
CA VAL A 123 -4.43 0.90 0.49
C VAL A 123 -5.21 -0.08 1.37
N HIS A 124 -4.74 -0.28 2.60
CA HIS A 124 -5.43 -1.08 3.61
C HIS A 124 -5.98 -0.15 4.70
N ASN A 125 -7.14 -0.49 5.24
CA ASN A 125 -7.70 0.17 6.40
C ASN A 125 -7.55 -0.69 7.67
N THR A 126 -7.68 -0.05 8.84
CA THR A 126 -7.58 -0.72 10.15
C THR A 126 -8.71 -1.71 10.44
N TYR A 127 -9.72 -1.77 9.58
CA TYR A 127 -10.91 -2.63 9.70
C TYR A 127 -10.86 -3.85 8.76
N GLY A 128 -9.71 -4.12 8.15
CA GLY A 128 -9.50 -5.29 7.28
C GLY A 128 -10.00 -5.12 5.84
N GLY A 129 -10.44 -3.92 5.46
CA GLY A 129 -10.73 -3.56 4.08
C GLY A 129 -9.44 -3.21 3.32
N ARG A 130 -9.38 -3.59 2.05
CA ARG A 130 -8.29 -3.28 1.12
C ARG A 130 -8.86 -2.87 -0.23
N HIS A 131 -8.15 -1.97 -0.91
CA HIS A 131 -8.50 -1.54 -2.26
C HIS A 131 -7.27 -1.12 -3.03
N ALA A 132 -7.22 -1.48 -4.30
CA ALA A 132 -6.16 -1.11 -5.20
C ALA A 132 -6.65 -0.06 -6.19
N TYR A 133 -5.88 1.01 -6.29
CA TYR A 133 -6.05 2.07 -7.28
C TYR A 133 -5.08 1.85 -8.42
N LEU A 134 -5.61 1.87 -9.65
CA LEU A 134 -4.79 1.91 -10.85
C LEU A 134 -4.46 3.37 -11.19
N LEU A 135 -3.19 3.65 -11.41
CA LEU A 135 -2.65 4.98 -11.72
C LEU A 135 -1.96 4.98 -13.08
N PRO A 136 -2.13 6.04 -13.89
CA PRO A 136 -1.35 6.23 -15.12
C PRO A 136 0.14 6.41 -14.81
N PRO A 137 1.03 6.19 -15.80
CA PRO A 137 2.48 6.30 -15.63
C PRO A 137 2.93 7.76 -15.63
N THR A 138 2.55 8.48 -14.58
CA THR A 138 2.75 9.92 -14.46
C THR A 138 4.15 10.30 -13.98
N GLY A 139 4.98 9.31 -13.62
CA GLY A 139 6.34 9.54 -13.13
C GLY A 139 6.33 10.39 -11.87
N ASP A 140 6.87 11.61 -11.97
CA ASP A 140 6.90 12.60 -10.90
C ASP A 140 5.62 13.44 -10.79
N ALA A 141 4.77 13.43 -11.81
CA ALA A 141 3.52 14.18 -11.77
C ALA A 141 2.48 13.46 -10.89
N PRO A 142 1.64 14.18 -10.13
CA PRO A 142 0.53 13.57 -9.43
C PRO A 142 -0.55 13.09 -10.42
N ALA A 143 -0.99 11.84 -10.28
CA ALA A 143 -2.15 11.32 -10.97
C ALA A 143 -3.43 11.57 -10.16
N ALA A 144 -4.46 12.12 -10.80
CA ALA A 144 -5.78 12.24 -10.21
C ALA A 144 -6.58 10.93 -10.37
N VAL A 145 -7.10 10.40 -9.27
CA VAL A 145 -7.99 9.22 -9.26
C VAL A 145 -9.21 9.51 -8.40
N LYS A 146 -10.40 9.22 -8.93
CA LYS A 146 -11.65 9.36 -8.18
C LYS A 146 -11.63 8.44 -6.95
N LYS A 147 -11.95 8.98 -5.77
CA LYS A 147 -11.97 8.21 -4.52
C LYS A 147 -13.07 7.15 -4.58
N LYS A 148 -12.68 5.87 -4.63
CA LYS A 148 -13.62 4.74 -4.64
C LYS A 148 -13.58 3.86 -3.37
N LEU A 149 -12.64 4.10 -2.43
CA LEU A 149 -12.54 3.33 -1.18
C LEU A 149 -13.06 4.12 0.03
N TYR A 150 -13.96 3.48 0.76
CA TYR A 150 -14.38 3.85 2.11
C TYR A 150 -13.27 3.50 3.12
N VAL A 151 -12.24 4.35 3.19
CA VAL A 151 -11.06 4.13 4.07
C VAL A 151 -11.30 4.48 5.53
N SER A 152 -12.38 5.21 5.86
CA SER A 152 -12.66 5.66 7.24
C SER A 152 -14.14 5.99 7.45
N PRO A 153 -14.74 5.63 8.59
CA PRO A 153 -16.11 6.03 8.98
C PRO A 153 -16.28 7.53 9.23
N PHE A 154 -15.21 8.32 9.12
CA PHE A 154 -15.23 9.78 9.33
C PHE A 154 -15.01 10.60 8.06
N ASN A 155 -14.97 9.96 6.88
CA ASN A 155 -14.76 10.64 5.61
C ASN A 155 -15.76 10.15 4.55
N ASP A 156 -16.76 10.99 4.26
CA ASP A 156 -17.68 10.88 3.12
C ASP A 156 -16.99 10.49 1.78
N VAL A 157 -17.71 9.84 0.88
CA VAL A 157 -17.16 9.27 -0.36
C VAL A 157 -16.78 10.34 -1.38
N ASP A 158 -17.21 11.59 -1.18
CA ASP A 158 -16.92 12.72 -2.06
C ASP A 158 -15.43 13.14 -2.05
N GLY A 159 -14.92 13.40 -3.26
CA GLY A 159 -13.57 13.90 -3.55
C GLY A 159 -12.78 13.06 -4.57
N TYR A 160 -11.57 13.53 -4.87
CA TYR A 160 -10.57 12.78 -5.67
C TYR A 160 -9.24 12.71 -4.90
N TYR A 161 -8.50 11.64 -5.12
CA TYR A 161 -7.13 11.50 -4.66
C TYR A 161 -6.18 12.03 -5.74
N LEU A 162 -5.22 12.85 -5.34
CA LEU A 162 -4.01 13.07 -6.12
C LEU A 162 -2.93 12.15 -5.54
N VAL A 163 -2.45 11.22 -6.34
CA VAL A 163 -1.41 10.27 -5.95
C VAL A 163 -0.16 10.55 -6.76
N ARG A 164 0.92 10.89 -6.07
CA ARG A 164 2.27 10.97 -6.62
C ARG A 164 3.07 9.78 -6.08
N ALA A 165 3.50 8.91 -6.97
CA ALA A 165 4.26 7.70 -6.63
C ALA A 165 5.40 7.48 -7.64
N PRO A 166 6.42 8.35 -7.67
CA PRO A 166 7.61 8.16 -8.49
C PRO A 166 8.28 6.83 -8.17
N LEU A 167 9.04 6.33 -9.16
CA LEU A 167 9.86 5.15 -8.97
C LEU A 167 10.92 5.42 -7.90
N PRO A 168 11.06 4.56 -6.88
CA PRO A 168 11.96 4.84 -5.76
C PRO A 168 13.42 4.54 -6.15
N GLU A 169 14.31 5.50 -5.88
CA GLU A 169 15.74 5.41 -6.21
C GLU A 169 16.61 5.44 -4.97
N ASP A 170 17.16 6.59 -4.56
CA ASP A 170 17.87 6.75 -3.29
C ASP A 170 16.89 7.03 -2.14
N THR A 171 15.76 7.66 -2.47
CA THR A 171 14.62 7.85 -1.58
C THR A 171 13.34 7.28 -2.19
N ALA A 172 12.40 6.94 -1.33
CA ALA A 172 11.04 6.61 -1.70
C ALA A 172 10.12 7.74 -1.22
N ASP A 173 9.45 8.41 -2.14
CA ASP A 173 8.62 9.59 -1.88
C ASP A 173 7.24 9.41 -2.49
N VAL A 174 6.27 9.08 -1.66
CA VAL A 174 4.88 8.85 -2.10
C VAL A 174 3.99 9.83 -1.38
N THR A 175 3.14 10.52 -2.13
CA THR A 175 2.17 11.47 -1.58
C THR A 175 0.78 11.14 -2.08
N ILE A 176 -0.18 11.05 -1.16
CA ILE A 176 -1.59 10.87 -1.45
C ILE A 176 -2.33 12.02 -0.79
N SER A 177 -2.97 12.89 -1.57
CA SER A 177 -3.85 13.94 -1.04
C SER A 177 -5.29 13.70 -1.45
N LEU A 178 -6.20 13.72 -0.48
CA LEU A 178 -7.63 13.75 -0.72
C LEU A 178 -8.09 15.20 -0.83
N HIS A 179 -8.66 15.55 -1.98
CA HIS A 179 -9.22 16.87 -2.25
C HIS A 179 -10.74 16.83 -2.19
N ARG A 180 -11.35 17.82 -1.54
CA ARG A 180 -12.80 18.09 -1.49
C ARG A 180 -13.00 19.58 -1.74
N ASP A 181 -13.94 19.93 -2.61
CA ASP A 181 -14.20 21.34 -3.00
C ASP A 181 -12.90 22.10 -3.37
N ASN A 182 -12.00 21.42 -4.09
CA ASN A 182 -10.66 21.90 -4.45
C ASN A 182 -9.72 22.25 -3.27
N LYS A 183 -10.02 21.81 -2.05
CA LYS A 183 -9.16 21.98 -0.87
C LYS A 183 -8.63 20.63 -0.37
N PRO A 184 -7.35 20.55 0.05
CA PRO A 184 -6.79 19.32 0.59
C PRO A 184 -7.40 19.02 1.97
N ALA A 185 -8.29 18.04 2.03
CA ALA A 185 -8.93 17.59 3.26
C ALA A 185 -7.99 16.69 4.10
N PHE A 186 -7.18 15.88 3.42
CA PHE A 186 -6.25 14.94 4.04
C PHE A 186 -5.03 14.74 3.14
N VAL A 187 -3.85 14.66 3.72
CA VAL A 187 -2.59 14.37 3.02
C VAL A 187 -1.85 13.27 3.78
N ALA A 188 -1.48 12.21 3.06
CA ALA A 188 -0.61 11.15 3.53
C ALA A 188 0.70 11.19 2.74
N THR A 189 1.84 11.22 3.43
CA THR A 189 3.16 11.15 2.80
C THR A 189 3.92 9.97 3.36
N LEU A 190 4.52 9.17 2.49
CA LEU A 190 5.51 8.16 2.82
C LEU A 190 6.85 8.65 2.26
N HIS A 191 7.79 8.92 3.15
CA HIS A 191 9.18 9.22 2.80
C HIS A 191 10.08 8.12 3.35
N GLY A 192 11.12 7.69 2.63
CA GLY A 192 12.10 6.78 3.21
C GLY A 192 13.45 6.79 2.52
N ASP A 193 14.49 6.58 3.32
CA ASP A 193 15.88 6.46 2.86
C ASP A 193 16.17 5.02 2.43
N ARG A 194 16.81 4.84 1.28
CA ARG A 194 17.23 3.52 0.81
C ARG A 194 18.36 2.95 1.66
N LEU A 195 18.20 1.68 2.00
CA LEU A 195 19.13 0.84 2.73
C LEU A 195 19.34 -0.45 1.95
N LYS A 196 20.55 -1.01 2.03
CA LYS A 196 20.86 -2.31 1.44
C LYS A 196 20.06 -3.39 2.18
N ALA A 197 19.33 -4.21 1.43
CA ALA A 197 18.67 -5.39 1.99
C ALA A 197 19.72 -6.49 2.21
N GLY A 198 20.30 -6.52 3.41
CA GLY A 198 21.25 -7.54 3.83
C GLY A 198 20.88 -8.14 5.18
N ILE A 199 21.40 -9.34 5.47
CA ILE A 199 21.17 -10.05 6.74
C ILE A 199 21.48 -9.16 7.95
N ALA A 200 22.62 -8.46 7.91
CA ALA A 200 23.02 -7.55 8.98
C ALA A 200 21.99 -6.43 9.21
N GLN A 201 21.40 -5.89 8.15
CA GLN A 201 20.41 -4.82 8.25
C GLN A 201 19.06 -5.35 8.74
N ILE A 202 18.64 -6.54 8.31
CA ILE A 202 17.45 -7.20 8.83
C ILE A 202 17.61 -7.46 10.32
N LEU A 203 18.73 -8.04 10.75
CA LEU A 203 19.05 -8.25 12.17
C LEU A 203 19.05 -6.94 12.94
N ARG A 204 19.69 -5.89 12.41
CA ARG A 204 19.69 -4.57 13.04
C ARG A 204 18.27 -4.03 13.19
N LEU A 205 17.42 -4.13 12.16
CA LEU A 205 16.02 -3.70 12.23
C LEU A 205 15.22 -4.50 13.26
N GLN A 206 15.43 -5.82 13.35
CA GLN A 206 14.82 -6.65 14.37
C GLN A 206 15.35 -6.32 15.77
N LEU A 207 16.59 -5.86 15.94
CA LEU A 207 17.13 -5.45 17.24
C LEU A 207 16.67 -4.03 17.64
N THR A 208 16.54 -3.11 16.68
CA THR A 208 16.12 -1.73 16.94
C THR A 208 14.61 -1.56 17.02
N ALA A 209 13.85 -2.46 16.41
CA ALA A 209 12.39 -2.41 16.37
C ALA A 209 11.73 -3.82 16.42
N PRO A 210 12.13 -4.73 17.35
CA PRO A 210 11.67 -6.13 17.40
C PRO A 210 10.16 -6.26 17.54
N LEU A 211 9.54 -5.28 18.18
CA LEU A 211 8.15 -5.32 18.58
C LEU A 211 7.30 -4.31 17.83
N ALA A 212 7.80 -3.55 16.84
CA ALA A 212 7.01 -2.49 16.20
C ALA A 212 5.69 -2.98 15.56
N PRO A 213 5.64 -4.14 14.87
CA PRO A 213 4.37 -4.68 14.37
C PRO A 213 3.46 -5.18 15.50
N LEU A 214 4.02 -5.80 16.55
CA LEU A 214 3.28 -6.30 17.72
C LEU A 214 2.74 -5.16 18.60
N VAL A 215 3.50 -4.10 18.78
CA VAL A 215 3.14 -2.87 19.48
C VAL A 215 2.13 -2.09 18.67
N GLY A 216 2.25 -2.03 17.33
CA GLY A 216 1.23 -1.47 16.45
C GLY A 216 -0.10 -2.22 16.55
N ALA A 217 -0.07 -3.56 16.53
CA ALA A 217 -1.25 -4.40 16.73
C ALA A 217 -1.85 -4.23 18.14
N LEU A 218 -1.01 -4.13 19.17
CA LEU A 218 -1.42 -3.89 20.55
C LEU A 218 -2.04 -2.50 20.69
N TRP A 219 -1.45 -1.47 20.07
CA TRP A 219 -2.00 -0.11 20.06
C TRP A 219 -3.33 -0.03 19.33
N ILE A 220 -3.50 -0.71 18.19
CA ILE A 220 -4.78 -0.77 17.47
C ILE A 220 -5.83 -1.50 18.31
N ARG A 221 -5.48 -2.60 18.97
CA ARG A 221 -6.39 -3.33 19.87
C ARG A 221 -6.77 -2.50 21.09
N VAL A 222 -5.80 -1.85 21.73
CA VAL A 222 -6.03 -0.95 22.87
C VAL A 222 -6.88 0.24 22.45
N HIS A 223 -6.61 0.85 21.30
CA HIS A 223 -7.40 1.96 20.77
C HIS A 223 -8.83 1.54 20.41
N GLY A 224 -9.01 0.36 19.79
CA GLY A 224 -10.31 -0.22 19.49
C GLY A 224 -11.12 -0.56 20.75
N ILE A 225 -10.48 -1.16 21.77
CA ILE A 225 -11.10 -1.43 23.08
C ILE A 225 -11.44 -0.12 23.81
N THR A 226 -10.57 0.90 23.73
CA THR A 226 -10.82 2.21 24.35
C THR A 226 -11.99 2.94 23.71
N LEU A 227 -12.12 2.89 22.37
CA LEU A 227 -13.25 3.48 21.66
C LEU A 227 -14.56 2.72 21.92
N TRP A 228 -14.49 1.39 22.05
CA TRP A 228 -15.62 0.54 22.44
C TRP A 228 -16.09 0.83 23.89
N LEU A 229 -15.16 0.93 24.84
CA LEU A 229 -15.43 1.34 26.22
C LEU A 229 -15.99 2.77 26.32
N ARG A 230 -15.65 3.66 25.37
CA ARG A 230 -16.17 5.03 25.26
C ARG A 230 -17.51 5.14 24.52
N ARG A 231 -18.16 4.03 24.14
CA ARG A 231 -19.51 3.99 23.53
C ARG A 231 -19.70 4.96 22.36
N VAL A 232 -18.68 5.12 21.52
CA VAL A 232 -18.81 5.91 20.30
C VAL A 232 -19.83 5.22 19.37
N PRO A 233 -20.90 5.89 18.94
CA PRO A 233 -21.94 5.26 18.14
C PRO A 233 -21.37 4.74 16.81
N VAL A 234 -21.50 3.43 16.60
CA VAL A 234 -21.10 2.74 15.38
C VAL A 234 -22.19 2.97 14.35
N VAL A 235 -21.87 3.67 13.26
CA VAL A 235 -22.79 3.78 12.11
C VAL A 235 -22.89 2.40 11.45
N PRO A 236 -24.09 1.81 11.32
CA PRO A 236 -24.27 0.51 10.69
C PRO A 236 -23.80 0.52 9.22
N ARG A 237 -23.11 -0.55 8.82
CA ARG A 237 -22.72 -0.79 7.43
C ARG A 237 -23.97 -1.09 6.60
N VAL A 238 -24.27 -0.24 5.63
CA VAL A 238 -25.11 -0.63 4.50
C VAL A 238 -24.26 -1.52 3.58
N PRO A 239 -24.71 -2.73 3.19
CA PRO A 239 -23.99 -3.57 2.25
C PRO A 239 -23.82 -2.80 0.92
N GLN A 240 -22.58 -2.52 0.51
CA GLN A 240 -22.32 -1.98 -0.81
C GLN A 240 -22.35 -3.13 -1.82
N THR A 241 -23.40 -3.14 -2.64
CA THR A 241 -23.49 -3.92 -3.88
C THR A 241 -22.28 -3.58 -4.78
N PRO A 242 -21.64 -4.56 -5.43
CA PRO A 242 -20.57 -4.27 -6.38
C PRO A 242 -21.12 -3.42 -7.52
N VAL A 243 -20.68 -2.17 -7.62
CA VAL A 243 -21.02 -1.29 -8.74
C VAL A 243 -20.11 -1.64 -9.91
N ALA A 244 -20.73 -2.00 -11.03
CA ALA A 244 -20.06 -2.32 -12.28
C ALA A 244 -19.18 -1.15 -12.75
N GLU A 245 -17.97 -1.53 -13.15
CA GLU A 245 -16.93 -0.70 -13.72
C GLU A 245 -17.26 -0.39 -15.17
N ASN A 246 -17.67 0.84 -15.47
CA ASN A 246 -17.57 1.45 -16.81
C ASN A 246 -18.01 2.90 -16.71
N GLU A 247 -17.08 3.82 -16.47
CA GLU A 247 -17.20 5.19 -16.99
C GLU A 247 -15.82 5.84 -16.98
N ARG A 248 -15.25 5.95 -18.19
CA ARG A 248 -14.12 6.80 -18.52
C ARG A 248 -14.50 8.23 -18.14
N VAL A 249 -13.65 8.91 -17.39
CA VAL A 249 -13.78 10.37 -17.22
C VAL A 249 -12.89 10.97 -18.29
N ASP A 250 -13.54 11.52 -19.32
CA ASP A 250 -12.89 12.36 -20.31
C ASP A 250 -12.23 13.57 -19.61
N GLN A 251 -11.01 13.80 -20.08
CA GLN A 251 -10.10 14.94 -19.90
C GLN A 251 -10.66 16.16 -19.14
N LEU A 252 -9.94 16.55 -18.08
CA LEU A 252 -9.81 17.93 -17.61
C LEU A 252 -8.36 18.36 -17.77
#